data_AF-A0A0Q4BBW6-F1
#
_entry.id   AF-A0A0Q4BBW6-F1
#
_cell.length_a   1.000
_cell.length_b   1.000
_cell.length_c   1.000
_cell.angle_alpha   90.00
_cell.angle_beta   90.00
_cell.angle_gamma   90.00
#
_symmetry.space_group_name_H-M   'P 1'
#
loop_
_entity.id
_entity.type
_entity.pdbx_description
1 polymer ?
#
loop_
_entity_poly.entity_id
_entity_poly.type
_entity_poly.pdbx_seq_one_letter_code
_entity_poly.pdbx_strand_id
1 'polypeptide(L)'
;MDATKVYAESAADLENGNRDPLPMSLWNIHNRVRMAVEMLSYYSGFRTMPETEGELTERTVVVTKDLFIDVVSAIEKASKDAVRLCPDSDVARKVGRDTRRINLRSILDASKESALLSEGDVGEWNDILLIRNLAVHNNAMADRPAVCRVGNISVSLRPGRMMKGPQETYVILTSRAVTLFYTWLRSLVIS
;
A
#
# COMPACT_ATOMS: atom_id res chain seq x y z
N MET A 1 -17.49 3.00 -5.45
CA MET A 1 -17.60 1.91 -4.47
C MET A 1 -16.22 1.76 -3.85
N ASP A 2 -16.08 1.99 -2.55
CA ASP A 2 -14.77 1.97 -1.87
C ASP A 2 -14.27 0.51 -1.80
N ALA A 3 -13.23 0.20 -2.57
CA ALA A 3 -12.67 -1.15 -2.66
C ALA A 3 -12.25 -1.69 -1.28
N THR A 4 -11.88 -0.81 -0.34
CA THR A 4 -11.56 -1.22 1.04
C THR A 4 -12.79 -1.60 1.84
N LYS A 5 -13.93 -0.92 1.62
CA LYS A 5 -15.22 -1.23 2.27
C LYS A 5 -15.81 -2.53 1.75
N VAL A 6 -15.88 -2.69 0.43
CA VAL A 6 -16.36 -3.95 -0.20
C VAL A 6 -15.56 -5.14 0.31
N TYR A 7 -14.26 -4.95 0.52
CA TYR A 7 -13.39 -6.01 0.99
C TYR A 7 -13.53 -6.31 2.48
N ALA A 8 -13.56 -5.28 3.35
CA ALA A 8 -13.81 -5.45 4.79
C ALA A 8 -15.16 -6.15 5.05
N GLU A 9 -16.18 -5.80 4.27
CA GLU A 9 -17.50 -6.44 4.33
C GLU A 9 -17.46 -7.88 3.81
N SER A 10 -16.75 -8.16 2.69
CA SER A 10 -16.60 -9.53 2.16
C SER A 10 -15.74 -10.46 3.04
N ALA A 11 -14.88 -9.90 3.90
CA ALA A 11 -14.05 -10.66 4.83
C ALA A 11 -14.81 -11.05 6.10
N ALA A 12 -15.92 -10.37 6.43
CA ALA A 12 -16.83 -10.81 7.49
C ALA A 12 -17.54 -12.13 7.13
N ASP A 13 -17.75 -12.40 5.83
CA ASP A 13 -18.31 -13.66 5.35
C ASP A 13 -17.34 -14.86 5.48
N LEU A 14 -16.08 -14.63 5.86
CA LEU A 14 -15.11 -15.69 6.18
C LEU A 14 -15.21 -16.18 7.63
N GLU A 15 -16.26 -15.78 8.36
CA GLU A 15 -16.64 -16.26 9.70
C GLU A 15 -17.12 -17.73 9.69
N ASN A 16 -16.23 -18.66 9.38
CA ASN A 16 -16.31 -20.00 9.95
C ASN A 16 -15.28 -20.08 11.06
N GLY A 17 -15.75 -19.74 12.26
CA GLY A 17 -15.00 -19.55 13.48
C GLY A 17 -13.94 -20.62 13.76
N ASN A 18 -12.69 -20.24 13.51
CA ASN A 18 -11.48 -20.57 14.25
C ASN A 18 -10.30 -20.20 13.33
N ARG A 19 -9.47 -19.25 13.75
CA ARG A 19 -8.39 -18.54 12.98
C ARG A 19 -8.98 -17.30 12.26
N ASP A 20 -8.47 -16.06 12.32
CA ASP A 20 -7.08 -15.62 12.11
C ASP A 20 -6.85 -14.10 12.31
N PRO A 21 -5.59 -13.61 12.33
CA PRO A 21 -5.21 -12.18 12.31
C PRO A 21 -5.44 -11.44 10.98
N LEU A 22 -5.86 -12.15 9.91
CA LEU A 22 -6.14 -11.57 8.59
C LEU A 22 -7.19 -10.44 8.63
N PRO A 23 -8.39 -10.60 9.22
CA PRO A 23 -9.42 -9.56 9.29
C PRO A 23 -8.92 -8.28 9.97
N MET A 24 -8.08 -8.41 11.01
CA MET A 24 -7.54 -7.27 11.75
C MET A 24 -6.64 -6.37 10.89
N SER A 25 -5.87 -6.95 9.97
CA SER A 25 -4.98 -6.19 9.09
C SER A 25 -5.72 -5.38 8.02
N LEU A 26 -6.89 -5.87 7.60
CA LEU A 26 -7.76 -5.22 6.62
C LEU A 26 -8.60 -4.12 7.25
N TRP A 27 -9.13 -4.39 8.45
CA TRP A 27 -9.70 -3.37 9.32
C TRP A 27 -8.72 -2.24 9.59
N ASN A 28 -7.44 -2.59 9.78
CA ASN A 28 -6.38 -1.61 9.92
C ASN A 28 -6.18 -0.74 8.67
N ILE A 29 -6.27 -1.30 7.45
CA ILE A 29 -6.24 -0.52 6.20
C ILE A 29 -7.47 0.38 6.11
N HIS A 30 -8.67 -0.16 6.35
CA HIS A 30 -9.92 0.59 6.32
C HIS A 30 -9.89 1.78 7.29
N ASN A 31 -9.51 1.56 8.55
CA ASN A 31 -9.45 2.60 9.56
C ASN A 31 -8.46 3.71 9.19
N ARG A 32 -7.31 3.38 8.59
CA ARG A 32 -6.35 4.39 8.09
C ARG A 32 -6.97 5.27 7.01
N VAL A 33 -7.67 4.67 6.05
CA VAL A 33 -8.39 5.41 5.00
C VAL A 33 -9.47 6.31 5.62
N ARG A 34 -10.26 5.79 6.56
CA ARG A 34 -11.30 6.56 7.26
C ARG A 34 -10.72 7.75 8.02
N MET A 35 -9.66 7.54 8.79
CA MET A 35 -8.98 8.61 9.51
C MET A 35 -8.44 9.70 8.58
N ALA A 36 -7.82 9.32 7.45
CA ALA A 36 -7.34 10.30 6.47
C ALA A 36 -8.49 11.14 5.89
N VAL A 37 -9.64 10.53 5.58
CA VAL A 37 -10.84 11.24 5.13
C VAL A 37 -11.36 12.20 6.20
N GLU A 38 -11.40 11.77 7.46
CA GLU A 38 -11.81 12.60 8.60
C GLU A 38 -10.86 13.80 8.81
N MET A 39 -9.55 13.59 8.72
CA MET A 39 -8.54 14.66 8.80
C MET A 39 -8.70 15.67 7.65
N LEU A 40 -8.87 15.20 6.41
CA LEU A 40 -9.08 16.08 5.26
C LEU A 40 -10.40 16.86 5.36
N SER A 41 -11.45 16.23 5.89
CA SER A 41 -12.74 16.89 6.12
C SER A 41 -12.66 17.93 7.23
N TYR A 42 -11.84 17.70 8.25
CA TYR A 42 -11.56 18.70 9.28
C TYR A 42 -10.90 19.95 8.67
N TYR A 43 -9.89 19.80 7.81
CA TYR A 43 -9.23 20.93 7.14
C TYR A 43 -10.13 21.66 6.15
N SER A 44 -11.13 21.00 5.54
CA SER A 44 -12.08 21.69 4.67
C SER A 44 -13.12 22.53 5.43
N GLY A 45 -13.45 22.13 6.68
CA GLY A 45 -14.41 22.79 7.56
C GLY A 45 -13.84 23.90 8.45
N PHE A 46 -12.58 23.80 8.89
CA PHE A 46 -11.92 24.79 9.73
C PHE A 46 -11.27 25.91 8.89
N ARG A 47 -12.09 26.85 8.40
CA ARG A 47 -11.61 28.11 7.77
C ARG A 47 -11.63 29.27 8.77
N THR A 48 -10.99 29.11 9.93
CA THR A 48 -10.99 30.16 10.97
C THR A 48 -9.84 31.17 10.81
N MET A 49 -8.85 30.87 9.97
CA MET A 49 -7.75 31.79 9.62
C MET A 49 -7.64 31.89 8.09
N PRO A 50 -7.22 33.04 7.53
CA PRO A 50 -6.90 33.15 6.12
C PRO A 50 -5.62 32.35 5.83
N GLU A 51 -5.79 31.07 5.52
CA GLU A 51 -4.69 30.23 5.02
C GLU A 51 -4.49 30.46 3.53
N THR A 52 -3.24 30.40 3.09
CA THR A 52 -2.94 30.45 1.66
C THR A 52 -3.31 29.10 1.01
N GLU A 53 -3.74 29.12 -0.24
CA GLU A 53 -4.04 27.90 -1.02
C GLU A 53 -2.86 26.90 -1.04
N GLY A 54 -1.63 27.43 -0.95
CA GLY A 54 -0.40 26.63 -0.84
C GLY A 54 -0.33 25.81 0.46
N GLU A 55 -0.65 26.40 1.62
CA GLU A 55 -0.60 25.69 2.91
C GLU A 55 -1.60 24.54 2.97
N LEU A 56 -2.81 24.75 2.45
CA LEU A 56 -3.84 23.69 2.34
C LEU A 56 -3.39 22.55 1.43
N THR A 57 -2.74 22.89 0.31
CA THR A 57 -2.19 21.92 -0.63
C THR A 57 -1.11 21.07 0.03
N GLU A 58 -0.15 21.69 0.72
CA GLU A 58 0.93 20.98 1.41
C GLU A 58 0.40 20.05 2.51
N ARG A 59 -0.58 20.48 3.32
CA ARG A 59 -1.18 19.61 4.34
C ARG A 59 -1.94 18.43 3.73
N THR A 60 -2.62 18.65 2.61
CA THR A 60 -3.27 17.56 1.86
C THR A 60 -2.23 16.54 1.39
N VAL A 61 -1.09 17.00 0.89
CA VAL A 61 0.03 16.13 0.49
C VAL A 61 0.58 15.37 1.68
N VAL A 62 0.74 16.02 2.85
CA VAL A 62 1.21 15.36 4.08
C VAL A 62 0.25 14.26 4.53
N VAL A 63 -1.04 14.56 4.68
CA VAL A 63 -2.05 13.58 5.14
C VAL A 63 -2.14 12.40 4.17
N THR A 64 -2.12 12.64 2.87
CA THR A 64 -2.21 11.57 1.86
C THR A 64 -0.92 10.75 1.77
N LYS A 65 0.25 11.37 1.96
CA LYS A 65 1.54 10.68 2.09
C LYS A 65 1.54 9.73 3.29
N ASP A 66 1.09 10.20 4.44
CA ASP A 66 1.08 9.40 5.67
C ASP A 66 0.11 8.23 5.53
N LEU A 67 -1.07 8.45 4.95
CA LEU A 67 -2.00 7.39 4.56
C LEU A 67 -1.32 6.31 3.71
N PHE A 68 -0.61 6.73 2.65
CA PHE A 68 0.07 5.81 1.75
C PHE A 68 1.11 4.94 2.47
N ILE A 69 1.97 5.57 3.29
CA ILE A 69 2.98 4.88 4.08
C ILE A 69 2.34 3.86 5.01
N ASP A 70 1.28 4.26 5.70
CA ASP A 70 0.60 3.45 6.69
C ASP A 70 -0.14 2.27 6.07
N VAL A 71 -0.80 2.46 4.92
CA VAL A 71 -1.48 1.39 4.19
C VAL A 71 -0.49 0.37 3.65
N VAL A 72 0.62 0.79 3.04
CA VAL A 72 1.66 -0.16 2.55
C VAL A 72 2.26 -0.95 3.72
N SER A 73 2.45 -0.31 4.88
CA SER A 73 2.94 -0.99 6.08
C SER A 73 1.92 -2.00 6.64
N ALA A 74 0.63 -1.68 6.60
CA ALA A 74 -0.44 -2.60 6.97
C ALA A 74 -0.53 -3.79 5.99
N ILE A 75 -0.39 -3.54 4.68
CA ILE A 75 -0.31 -4.58 3.64
C ILE A 75 0.87 -5.50 3.90
N GLU A 76 2.07 -4.97 4.19
CA GLU A 76 3.23 -5.81 4.50
C GLU A 76 2.96 -6.76 5.67
N LYS A 77 2.33 -6.25 6.74
CA LYS A 77 1.94 -7.09 7.88
C LYS A 77 0.89 -8.13 7.49
N ALA A 78 -0.13 -7.73 6.74
CA ALA A 78 -1.19 -8.61 6.25
C ALA A 78 -0.64 -9.75 5.39
N SER A 79 0.27 -9.43 4.45
CA SER A 79 0.92 -10.42 3.58
C SER A 79 1.73 -11.43 4.37
N LYS A 80 2.45 -11.00 5.43
CA LYS A 80 3.17 -11.94 6.31
C LYS A 80 2.23 -12.90 7.02
N ASP A 81 1.10 -12.40 7.47
CA ASP A 81 0.11 -13.22 8.15
C ASP A 81 -0.56 -14.18 7.14
N ALA A 82 -0.99 -13.71 5.97
CA ALA A 82 -1.54 -14.56 4.90
C ALA A 82 -0.63 -15.74 4.55
N VAL A 83 0.68 -15.48 4.35
CA VAL A 83 1.65 -16.54 4.03
C VAL A 83 1.78 -17.57 5.16
N ARG A 84 1.66 -17.16 6.43
CA ARG A 84 1.69 -18.09 7.58
C ARG A 84 0.45 -18.98 7.66
N LEU A 85 -0.67 -18.52 7.10
CA LEU A 85 -1.97 -19.17 7.17
C LEU A 85 -2.22 -20.09 5.98
N CYS A 86 -1.45 -19.90 4.92
CA CYS A 86 -1.37 -20.79 3.77
C CYS A 86 -0.01 -21.52 3.75
N PRO A 87 0.34 -22.33 4.77
CA PRO A 87 1.68 -22.94 4.91
C PRO A 87 2.03 -23.89 3.75
N ASP A 88 1.03 -24.47 3.10
CA ASP A 88 1.22 -25.41 1.98
C ASP A 88 1.45 -24.70 0.63
N SER A 89 1.20 -23.39 0.56
CA SER A 89 1.39 -22.60 -0.66
C SER A 89 2.85 -22.60 -1.12
N ASP A 90 3.07 -22.54 -2.43
CA ASP A 90 4.42 -22.42 -3.00
C ASP A 90 5.16 -21.18 -2.46
N VAL A 91 4.43 -20.09 -2.22
CA VAL A 91 4.98 -18.86 -1.63
C VAL A 91 5.49 -19.12 -0.21
N ALA A 92 4.70 -19.75 0.65
CA ALA A 92 5.13 -20.06 2.01
C ALA A 92 6.37 -20.96 2.02
N ARG A 93 6.40 -21.99 1.17
CA ARG A 93 7.56 -22.89 1.02
C ARG A 93 8.82 -22.16 0.53
N LYS A 94 8.70 -21.18 -0.37
CA LYS A 94 9.84 -20.41 -0.89
C LYS A 94 10.34 -19.39 0.13
N VAL A 95 9.43 -18.63 0.73
CA VAL A 95 9.75 -17.62 1.75
C VAL A 95 10.34 -18.27 3.00
N GLY A 96 9.85 -19.44 3.42
CA GLY A 96 10.34 -20.16 4.60
C GLY A 96 11.75 -20.76 4.47
N ARG A 97 12.31 -20.85 3.27
CA ARG A 97 13.71 -21.28 3.05
C ARG A 97 14.72 -20.21 3.47
N ASP A 98 14.30 -18.95 3.50
CA ASP A 98 15.14 -17.84 3.91
C ASP A 98 14.95 -17.58 5.41
N THR A 99 15.95 -17.91 6.22
CA THR A 99 15.91 -17.82 7.69
C THR A 99 15.88 -16.38 8.22
N ARG A 100 15.88 -15.38 7.33
CA ARG A 100 15.87 -13.96 7.66
C ARG A 100 14.48 -13.36 7.42
N ARG A 101 13.99 -12.64 8.44
CA ARG A 101 12.75 -11.83 8.48
C ARG A 101 12.00 -11.71 7.15
N ILE A 102 10.88 -12.42 7.06
CA ILE A 102 9.88 -12.25 6.00
C ILE A 102 9.51 -10.77 5.87
N ASN A 103 9.68 -10.19 4.69
CA ASN A 103 9.29 -8.82 4.35
C ASN A 103 8.44 -8.82 3.08
N LEU A 104 7.83 -7.68 2.74
CA LEU A 104 6.93 -7.63 1.57
C LEU A 104 7.69 -7.94 0.27
N ARG A 105 8.94 -7.46 0.12
CA ARG A 105 9.78 -7.74 -1.05
C ARG A 105 9.98 -9.24 -1.27
N SER A 106 10.38 -9.98 -0.24
CA SER A 106 10.60 -11.43 -0.34
C SER A 106 9.33 -12.20 -0.67
N ILE A 107 8.17 -11.73 -0.15
CA ILE A 107 6.87 -12.33 -0.48
C ILE A 107 6.54 -12.10 -1.97
N LEU A 108 6.75 -10.88 -2.48
CA LEU A 108 6.48 -10.55 -3.89
C LEU A 108 7.39 -11.36 -4.84
N ASP A 109 8.66 -11.51 -4.50
CA ASP A 109 9.62 -12.28 -5.31
C ASP A 109 9.21 -13.76 -5.36
N ALA A 110 8.89 -14.36 -4.20
CA ALA A 110 8.37 -15.73 -4.15
C ALA A 110 7.03 -15.88 -4.89
N SER A 111 6.18 -14.85 -4.88
CA SER A 111 4.89 -14.83 -5.58
C SER A 111 5.06 -14.76 -7.09
N LYS A 112 6.02 -13.97 -7.57
CA LYS A 112 6.42 -13.95 -8.99
C LYS A 112 6.90 -15.32 -9.44
N GLU A 113 7.81 -15.93 -8.69
CA GLU A 113 8.32 -17.27 -9.01
C GLU A 113 7.24 -18.35 -8.97
N SER A 114 6.14 -18.11 -8.26
CA SER A 114 4.99 -19.02 -8.15
C SER A 114 3.86 -18.66 -9.11
N ALA A 115 4.13 -17.77 -10.08
CA ALA A 115 3.18 -17.30 -11.08
C ALA A 115 1.88 -16.67 -10.51
N LEU A 116 1.92 -16.18 -9.26
CA LEU A 116 0.77 -15.49 -8.63
C LEU A 116 0.72 -13.99 -8.98
N LEU A 117 1.81 -13.44 -9.51
CA LEU A 117 1.92 -12.06 -9.95
C LEU A 117 2.43 -12.01 -11.39
N SER A 118 1.85 -11.12 -12.18
CA SER A 118 2.38 -10.81 -13.52
C SER A 118 3.63 -9.94 -13.42
N GLU A 119 4.43 -9.89 -14.49
CA GLU A 119 5.56 -8.95 -14.57
C GLU A 119 5.12 -7.48 -14.40
N GLY A 120 3.92 -7.14 -14.88
CA GLY A 120 3.32 -5.82 -14.68
C GLY A 120 3.05 -5.51 -13.21
N ASP A 121 2.43 -6.43 -12.48
CA ASP A 121 2.14 -6.26 -11.06
C ASP A 121 3.43 -6.13 -10.23
N VAL A 122 4.45 -6.91 -10.58
CA VAL A 122 5.77 -6.84 -9.93
C VAL A 122 6.43 -5.49 -10.20
N GLY A 123 6.37 -4.99 -11.44
CA GLY A 123 6.85 -3.67 -11.82
C GLY A 123 6.19 -2.56 -11.01
N GLU A 124 4.86 -2.58 -10.88
CA GLU A 124 4.14 -1.59 -10.09
C GLU A 124 4.45 -1.69 -8.60
N TRP A 125 4.57 -2.91 -8.04
CA TRP A 125 5.01 -3.08 -6.66
C TRP A 125 6.42 -2.54 -6.41
N ASN A 126 7.34 -2.73 -7.35
CA ASN A 126 8.69 -2.16 -7.28
C ASN A 126 8.64 -0.65 -7.15
N ASP A 127 7.83 0.00 -7.99
CA ASP A 127 7.66 1.44 -8.00
C ASP A 127 6.98 1.95 -6.73
N ILE A 128 5.93 1.26 -6.26
CA ILE A 128 5.25 1.56 -4.99
C ILE A 128 6.23 1.49 -3.81
N LEU A 129 7.01 0.42 -3.72
CA LEU A 129 7.96 0.23 -2.60
C LEU A 129 9.11 1.26 -2.66
N LEU A 130 9.57 1.60 -3.87
CA LEU A 130 10.55 2.67 -4.05
C LEU A 130 10.01 4.01 -3.55
N ILE A 131 8.82 4.40 -4.00
CA ILE A 131 8.19 5.67 -3.59
C ILE A 131 7.94 5.68 -2.08
N ARG A 132 7.45 4.58 -1.49
CA ARG A 132 7.24 4.46 -0.04
C ARG A 132 8.54 4.67 0.73
N ASN A 133 9.64 4.05 0.31
CA ASN A 133 10.93 4.22 0.98
C ASN A 133 11.43 5.67 0.92
N LEU A 134 11.28 6.34 -0.22
CA LEU A 134 11.61 7.76 -0.35
C LEU A 134 10.73 8.64 0.55
N ALA A 135 9.43 8.37 0.57
CA ALA A 135 8.46 9.11 1.39
C ALA A 135 8.74 8.98 2.89
N VAL A 136 9.19 7.81 3.35
CA VAL A 136 9.51 7.55 4.77
C VAL A 136 10.87 8.12 5.17
N HIS A 137 11.92 7.92 4.35
CA HIS A 137 13.29 8.15 4.80
C HIS A 137 13.93 9.43 4.27
N ASN A 138 13.49 9.93 3.12
CA ASN A 138 14.15 11.04 2.43
C ASN A 138 13.24 12.25 2.24
N ASN A 139 12.12 12.35 2.98
CA ASN A 139 11.09 13.37 2.77
C ASN A 139 10.66 13.44 1.29
N ALA A 140 10.56 12.28 0.64
CA ALA A 140 10.25 12.13 -0.78
C ALA A 140 11.29 12.73 -1.76
N MET A 141 12.52 12.98 -1.30
CA MET A 141 13.65 13.39 -2.14
C MET A 141 14.35 12.19 -2.76
N ALA A 142 14.56 12.22 -4.07
CA ALA A 142 15.22 11.13 -4.79
C ALA A 142 16.75 11.23 -4.71
N ASP A 143 17.39 10.07 -4.61
CA ASP A 143 18.84 9.86 -4.67
C ASP A 143 19.31 9.54 -6.10
N ARG A 144 18.46 8.89 -6.89
CA ARG A 144 18.74 8.46 -8.26
C ARG A 144 17.62 8.87 -9.23
N PRO A 145 17.94 9.06 -10.53
CA PRO A 145 16.93 9.36 -11.53
C PRO A 145 16.09 8.11 -11.84
N ALA A 146 14.78 8.28 -11.92
CA ALA A 146 13.85 7.23 -12.32
C ALA A 146 12.49 7.83 -12.72
N VAL A 147 11.68 7.03 -13.42
CA VAL A 147 10.28 7.33 -13.68
C VAL A 147 9.48 6.12 -13.20
N CYS A 148 8.75 6.30 -12.11
CA CYS A 148 7.87 5.29 -11.57
C CYS A 148 6.51 5.40 -12.25
N ARG A 149 5.95 4.28 -12.69
CA ARG A 149 4.64 4.19 -13.34
C ARG A 149 3.74 3.28 -12.51
N VAL A 150 2.70 3.86 -11.94
CA VAL A 150 1.74 3.15 -11.09
C VAL A 150 0.34 3.52 -11.53
N GLY A 151 -0.45 2.54 -11.94
CA GLY A 151 -1.74 2.77 -12.60
C GLY A 151 -1.63 3.75 -13.77
N ASN A 152 -2.34 4.86 -13.70
CA ASN A 152 -2.39 5.90 -14.74
C ASN A 152 -1.48 7.10 -14.46
N ILE A 153 -0.66 7.07 -13.41
CA ILE A 153 0.26 8.17 -13.08
C ILE A 153 1.72 7.83 -13.37
N SER A 154 2.49 8.90 -13.62
CA SER A 154 3.94 8.84 -13.68
C SER A 154 4.54 9.78 -12.65
N VAL A 155 5.44 9.26 -11.82
CA VAL A 155 6.18 10.03 -10.82
C VAL A 155 7.63 10.14 -11.27
N SER A 156 8.09 11.36 -11.51
CA SER A 156 9.46 11.65 -11.89
C SER A 156 10.33 11.81 -10.65
N LEU A 157 11.42 11.05 -10.60
CA LEU A 157 12.46 11.12 -9.60
C LEU A 157 13.69 11.78 -10.21
N ARG A 158 14.16 12.87 -9.58
CA ARG A 158 15.36 13.60 -9.98
C ARG A 158 16.28 13.73 -8.76
N PRO A 159 17.57 13.38 -8.86
CA PRO A 159 18.49 13.45 -7.73
C PRO A 159 18.48 14.82 -7.05
N GLY A 160 18.41 14.82 -5.71
CA GLY A 160 18.41 16.04 -4.88
C GLY A 160 17.13 16.89 -4.99
N ARG A 161 16.07 16.37 -5.62
CA ARG A 161 14.77 17.03 -5.74
C ARG A 161 13.68 16.16 -5.14
N MET A 162 12.63 16.80 -4.66
CA MET A 162 11.40 16.11 -4.33
C MET A 162 10.82 15.41 -5.56
N MET A 163 10.23 14.25 -5.34
CA MET A 163 9.47 13.54 -6.36
C MET A 163 8.39 14.45 -6.96
N LYS A 164 8.18 14.33 -8.27
CA LYS A 164 7.19 15.15 -8.98
C LYS A 164 6.14 14.25 -9.64
N GLY A 165 4.88 14.44 -9.26
CA GLY A 165 3.71 13.78 -9.84
C GLY A 165 2.47 14.65 -9.70
N PRO A 166 1.28 14.16 -10.08
CA PRO A 166 -0.01 14.82 -9.84
C PRO A 166 -0.26 15.08 -8.35
N GLN A 167 -1.15 16.01 -8.02
CA GLN A 167 -1.48 16.33 -6.63
C GLN A 167 -2.05 15.12 -5.88
N GLU A 168 -2.87 14.30 -6.56
CA GLU A 168 -3.45 13.08 -6.00
C GLU A 168 -2.50 11.86 -5.99
N THR A 169 -1.19 12.04 -6.20
CA THR A 169 -0.20 10.95 -6.33
C THR A 169 -0.36 9.90 -5.22
N TYR A 170 -0.34 10.30 -3.95
CA TYR A 170 -0.38 9.34 -2.83
C TYR A 170 -1.74 8.63 -2.69
N VAL A 171 -2.84 9.28 -3.08
CA VAL A 171 -4.17 8.65 -3.10
C VAL A 171 -4.21 7.55 -4.17
N ILE A 172 -3.69 7.83 -5.36
CA ILE A 172 -3.63 6.85 -6.45
C ILE A 172 -2.70 5.69 -6.10
N LEU A 173 -1.52 5.97 -5.52
CA LEU A 173 -0.60 4.94 -5.03
C LEU A 173 -1.24 4.05 -3.97
N THR A 174 -1.98 4.63 -3.03
CA THR A 174 -2.70 3.89 -1.98
C THR A 174 -3.75 2.96 -2.59
N SER A 175 -4.61 3.50 -3.46
CA SER A 175 -5.66 2.73 -4.14
C SER A 175 -5.09 1.58 -4.96
N ARG A 176 -3.99 1.84 -5.67
CA ARG A 176 -3.32 0.81 -6.47
C ARG A 176 -2.67 -0.27 -5.61
N ALA A 177 -1.99 0.10 -4.52
CA ALA A 177 -1.41 -0.86 -3.58
C ALA A 177 -2.47 -1.79 -2.98
N VAL A 178 -3.62 -1.25 -2.56
CA VAL A 178 -4.75 -2.05 -2.06
C VAL A 178 -5.27 -3.01 -3.13
N THR A 179 -5.43 -2.53 -4.37
CA THR A 179 -5.90 -3.36 -5.49
C THR A 179 -4.94 -4.51 -5.79
N LEU A 180 -3.65 -4.22 -5.90
CA LEU A 180 -2.60 -5.22 -6.14
C LEU A 180 -2.54 -6.25 -5.01
N PHE A 181 -2.64 -5.78 -3.76
CA PHE A 181 -2.66 -6.65 -2.59
C PHE A 181 -3.87 -7.58 -2.58
N TYR A 182 -5.07 -7.06 -2.88
CA TYR A 182 -6.28 -7.85 -2.94
C TYR A 182 -6.20 -8.94 -4.03
N THR A 183 -5.77 -8.57 -5.24
CA THR A 183 -5.57 -9.52 -6.34
C THR A 183 -4.58 -10.62 -5.94
N TRP A 184 -3.43 -10.24 -5.39
CA TRP A 184 -2.43 -11.18 -4.91
C TRP A 184 -2.98 -12.14 -3.85
N LEU A 185 -3.69 -11.60 -2.85
CA LEU A 185 -4.21 -12.40 -1.75
C LEU A 185 -5.24 -13.43 -2.23
N ARG A 186 -6.12 -13.04 -3.17
CA ARG A 186 -7.05 -13.99 -3.79
C ARG A 186 -6.31 -15.11 -4.51
N SER A 187 -5.26 -14.78 -5.26
CA SER A 187 -4.44 -15.79 -5.93
C SER A 187 -3.77 -16.74 -4.93
N LEU A 188 -3.27 -16.22 -3.81
CA LEU A 188 -2.62 -17.02 -2.75
C LEU A 188 -3.59 -17.98 -2.05
N VAL A 189 -4.84 -17.56 -1.80
CA VAL A 189 -5.83 -18.38 -1.10
C VAL A 189 -6.39 -19.50 -1.99
N ILE A 190 -6.38 -19.30 -3.31
CA ILE A 190 -6.87 -20.27 -4.29
C ILE A 190 -5.77 -21.26 -4.74
N SER A 191 -4.49 -20.88 -4.62
CA SER A 191 -3.33 -21.69 -5.00
C SER A 191 -3.03 -22.82 -4.03
#